data_AF-A4TVE5-F1
#
_entry.id   AF-A4TVE5-F1
#
_cell.length_a   1.000
_cell.length_b   1.000
_cell.length_c   1.000
_cell.angle_alpha   90.00
_cell.angle_beta   90.00
_cell.angle_gamma   90.00
#
_symmetry.space_group_name_H-M   'P 1'
#
loop_
_entity.id
_entity.type
_entity.pdbx_description
1 polymer ?
#
loop_
_entity_poly.entity_id
_entity_poly.type
_entity_poly.pdbx_seq_one_letter_code
_entity_poly.pdbx_strand_id
1 'polypeptide(L)'
;MLVTWNDDYSLGYKAVDEGHALVIDAINRLNMATSRAHRDGEVAGLLPVLEHRLRQQFSEEESLLRLLNSPNLSEHMAEHERFLSVLEHIRTLFNQGQDVASVLMLNLVCHLVSHLRGTDWDEFGGAAHRRAA
;
A
#
# COMPACT_ATOMS: atom_id res chain seq x y z
N MET A 1 -17.04 1.49 0.74
CA MET A 1 -15.60 1.17 0.54
C MET A 1 -14.91 2.44 0.12
N LEU A 2 -13.68 2.65 0.58
CA LEU A 2 -12.93 3.89 0.35
C LEU A 2 -12.15 3.83 -0.97
N VAL A 3 -11.59 2.66 -1.29
CA VAL A 3 -10.90 2.38 -2.57
C VAL A 3 -11.48 1.09 -3.13
N THR A 4 -11.71 0.99 -4.43
CA THR A 4 -12.21 -0.24 -5.07
C THR A 4 -11.21 -0.67 -6.14
N TRP A 5 -10.75 -1.92 -6.06
CA TRP A 5 -9.91 -2.50 -7.11
C TRP A 5 -10.60 -2.38 -8.47
N ASN A 6 -9.84 -2.04 -9.50
CA ASN A 6 -10.27 -1.96 -10.88
C ASN A 6 -9.05 -2.15 -11.79
N ASP A 7 -9.32 -2.35 -13.08
CA ASP A 7 -8.29 -2.67 -14.08
C ASP A 7 -7.25 -1.55 -14.28
N ASP A 8 -7.52 -0.31 -13.86
CA ASP A 8 -6.53 0.79 -13.93
C ASP A 8 -5.35 0.60 -12.96
N TYR A 9 -5.47 -0.31 -12.00
CA TYR A 9 -4.39 -0.69 -11.07
C TYR A 9 -3.67 -1.96 -11.50
N SER A 10 -4.14 -2.65 -12.55
CA SER A 10 -3.56 -3.90 -13.02
C SER A 10 -2.28 -3.63 -13.81
N LEU A 11 -1.20 -4.28 -13.41
CA LEU A 11 0.12 -4.19 -14.05
C LEU A 11 0.44 -5.43 -14.89
N GLY A 12 -0.41 -6.46 -14.82
CA GLY A 12 -0.29 -7.69 -15.61
C GLY A 12 0.67 -8.71 -15.00
N TYR A 13 1.18 -8.43 -13.79
CA TYR A 13 1.94 -9.36 -12.98
C TYR A 13 1.02 -9.90 -11.90
N LYS A 14 0.55 -11.14 -12.09
CA LYS A 14 -0.43 -11.77 -11.20
C LYS A 14 -0.14 -11.60 -9.70
N ALA A 15 1.11 -11.82 -9.27
CA ALA A 15 1.50 -11.69 -7.87
C ALA A 15 1.36 -10.24 -7.36
N VAL A 16 1.77 -9.27 -8.17
CA VAL A 16 1.67 -7.83 -7.85
C VAL A 16 0.20 -7.40 -7.78
N ASP A 17 -0.59 -7.76 -8.79
CA ASP A 17 -2.01 -7.42 -8.88
C ASP A 17 -2.82 -8.02 -7.71
N GLU A 18 -2.57 -9.30 -7.38
CA GLU A 18 -3.21 -9.98 -6.24
C GLU A 18 -2.86 -9.31 -4.92
N GLY A 19 -1.59 -8.94 -4.73
CA GLY A 19 -1.15 -8.31 -3.51
C GLY A 19 -1.62 -6.86 -3.36
N HIS A 20 -1.72 -6.07 -4.44
CA HIS A 20 -2.38 -4.76 -4.42
C HIS A 20 -3.85 -4.86 -4.00
N ALA A 21 -4.59 -5.84 -4.54
CA ALA A 21 -5.97 -6.07 -4.15
C ALA A 21 -6.11 -6.42 -2.65
N LEU A 22 -5.16 -7.19 -2.09
CA LEU A 22 -5.12 -7.50 -0.65
C LEU A 22 -4.80 -6.28 0.22
N VAL A 23 -3.90 -5.40 -0.23
CA VAL A 23 -3.61 -4.13 0.47
C VAL A 23 -4.82 -3.20 0.45
N ILE A 24 -5.52 -3.10 -0.68
CA ILE A 24 -6.76 -2.33 -0.81
C ILE A 24 -7.86 -2.86 0.13
N ASP A 25 -8.02 -4.19 0.22
CA ASP A 25 -8.95 -4.80 1.19
C ASP A 25 -8.60 -4.41 2.63
N ALA A 26 -7.31 -4.51 3.01
CA ALA A 26 -6.85 -4.15 4.34
C ALA A 26 -7.13 -2.67 4.69
N ILE A 27 -6.90 -1.75 3.75
CA ILE A 27 -7.23 -0.32 3.91
C ILE A 27 -8.74 -0.10 4.04
N ASN A 28 -9.55 -0.78 3.23
CA ASN A 28 -11.00 -0.67 3.33
C ASN A 28 -11.54 -1.16 4.67
N ARG A 29 -10.99 -2.28 5.19
CA ARG A 29 -11.34 -2.81 6.51
C ARG A 29 -10.95 -1.83 7.62
N LEU A 30 -9.75 -1.26 7.55
CA LEU A 30 -9.31 -0.23 8.48
C LEU A 30 -10.25 0.99 8.45
N ASN A 31 -10.60 1.48 7.26
CA ASN A 31 -11.54 2.59 7.10
C ASN A 31 -12.90 2.30 7.76
N MET A 32 -13.47 1.11 7.53
CA MET A 32 -14.75 0.74 8.14
C MET A 32 -14.68 0.73 9.67
N ALA A 33 -13.57 0.26 10.25
CA ALA A 33 -13.36 0.28 11.69
C ALA A 33 -13.33 1.72 12.24
N THR A 34 -12.67 2.66 11.54
CA THR A 34 -12.58 4.06 12.00
C THR A 34 -13.93 4.79 12.08
N SER A 35 -14.95 4.28 11.38
CA SER A 35 -16.30 4.88 11.29
C SER A 35 -17.28 4.38 12.35
N ARG A 36 -16.87 3.47 13.24
CA ARG A 36 -17.73 2.80 14.25
C ARG A 36 -17.54 3.39 15.66
N ALA A 37 -18.57 3.23 16.50
CA ALA A 37 -18.43 3.46 17.94
C ALA A 37 -17.49 2.40 18.55
N HIS A 38 -16.68 2.78 19.55
CA HIS A 38 -15.66 1.92 20.17
C HIS A 38 -14.60 1.35 19.19
N ARG A 39 -14.28 2.14 18.15
CA ARG A 39 -13.32 1.80 17.08
C ARG A 39 -11.92 1.42 17.55
N ASP A 40 -11.48 1.89 18.71
CA ASP A 40 -10.06 1.89 19.05
C ASP A 40 -9.46 0.48 19.12
N GLY A 41 -10.20 -0.49 19.67
CA GLY A 41 -9.78 -1.89 19.71
C GLY A 41 -9.73 -2.56 18.34
N GLU A 42 -10.69 -2.26 17.46
CA GLU A 42 -10.74 -2.81 16.10
C GLU A 42 -9.62 -2.22 15.23
N VAL A 43 -9.40 -0.90 15.31
CA VAL A 43 -8.31 -0.19 14.63
C VAL A 43 -6.95 -0.71 15.11
N ALA A 44 -6.74 -0.86 16.43
CA ALA A 44 -5.51 -1.40 17.00
C ALA A 44 -5.17 -2.80 16.45
N GLY A 45 -6.19 -3.64 16.23
CA GLY A 45 -6.01 -4.98 15.67
C GLY A 45 -5.76 -4.99 14.15
N LEU A 46 -6.27 -4.01 13.41
CA LEU A 46 -6.15 -3.95 11.95
C LEU A 46 -4.85 -3.27 11.48
N LEU A 47 -4.26 -2.36 12.26
CA LEU A 47 -3.00 -1.70 11.90
C LEU A 47 -1.84 -2.68 11.64
N PRO A 48 -1.56 -3.68 12.51
CA PRO A 48 -0.52 -4.67 12.25
C PRO A 48 -0.81 -5.55 11.03
N VAL A 49 -2.10 -5.80 10.76
CA VAL A 49 -2.51 -6.58 9.58
C VAL A 49 -2.21 -5.80 8.30
N LEU A 50 -2.53 -4.50 8.26
CA LEU A 50 -2.19 -3.63 7.13
C LEU A 50 -0.68 -3.54 6.94
N GLU A 51 0.08 -3.30 8.01
CA GLU A 51 1.55 -3.24 7.95
C GLU A 51 2.13 -4.53 7.38
N HIS A 52 1.66 -5.69 7.85
CA HIS A 52 2.12 -6.98 7.35
C HIS A 52 1.83 -7.14 5.85
N ARG A 53 0.64 -6.75 5.38
CA ARG A 53 0.28 -6.80 3.95
C ARG A 53 1.16 -5.90 3.10
N LEU A 54 1.41 -4.67 3.55
CA LEU A 54 2.31 -3.72 2.85
C LEU A 54 3.73 -4.27 2.77
N ARG A 55 4.29 -4.75 3.89
CA ARG A 55 5.65 -5.33 3.91
C ARG A 55 5.78 -6.53 3.00
N GLN A 56 4.77 -7.41 2.98
CA GLN A 56 4.76 -8.56 2.09
C GLN A 56 4.76 -8.10 0.63
N GLN A 57 3.85 -7.19 0.26
CA GLN A 57 3.73 -6.68 -1.10
C GLN A 57 5.02 -6.00 -1.58
N PHE A 58 5.56 -5.07 -0.78
CA PHE A 58 6.80 -4.37 -1.10
C PHE A 58 7.97 -5.34 -1.28
N SER A 59 8.08 -6.36 -0.43
CA SER A 59 9.13 -7.36 -0.58
C SER A 59 8.97 -8.19 -1.86
N GLU A 60 7.74 -8.48 -2.29
CA GLU A 60 7.46 -9.21 -3.53
C GLU A 60 7.78 -8.35 -4.75
N GLU A 61 7.32 -7.10 -4.78
CA GLU A 61 7.61 -6.12 -5.83
C GLU A 61 9.11 -5.89 -5.98
N GLU A 62 9.82 -5.58 -4.89
CA GLU A 62 11.25 -5.34 -4.92
C GLU A 62 12.03 -6.57 -5.41
N SER A 63 11.58 -7.77 -5.03
CA SER A 63 12.20 -9.01 -5.52
C SER A 63 12.00 -9.16 -7.03
N LEU A 64 10.82 -8.81 -7.54
CA LEU A 64 10.55 -8.80 -8.97
C LEU A 64 11.35 -7.71 -9.70
N LEU A 65 11.44 -6.49 -9.17
CA LEU A 65 12.24 -5.40 -9.74
C LEU A 65 13.74 -5.72 -9.76
N ARG A 66 14.25 -6.40 -8.73
CA ARG A 66 15.62 -6.95 -8.74
C ARG A 66 15.83 -7.93 -9.89
N LEU A 67 14.90 -8.86 -10.10
CA LEU A 67 14.98 -9.83 -11.20
C LEU A 67 14.87 -9.15 -12.58
N LEU A 68 14.10 -8.06 -12.67
CA LEU A 68 13.97 -7.25 -13.89
C LEU A 68 15.14 -6.28 -14.11
N ASN A 69 16.11 -6.21 -13.18
CA ASN A 69 17.21 -5.24 -13.18
C ASN A 69 16.72 -3.79 -13.35
N SER A 70 15.67 -3.41 -12.63
CA SER A 70 15.17 -2.04 -12.70
C SER A 70 16.27 -1.04 -12.28
N PRO A 71 16.51 0.04 -13.05
CA PRO A 71 17.44 1.10 -12.68
C PRO A 71 16.96 1.93 -11.48
N ASN A 72 15.65 1.91 -11.19
CA ASN A 72 15.02 2.75 -10.19
C ASN A 72 14.70 2.00 -8.89
N LEU A 73 15.11 0.72 -8.78
CA LEU A 73 14.85 -0.11 -7.60
C LEU A 73 15.18 0.60 -6.27
N SER A 74 16.31 1.31 -6.21
CA SER A 74 16.71 2.01 -4.98
C SER A 74 15.75 3.14 -4.60
N GLU A 75 15.17 3.83 -5.58
CA GLU A 75 14.20 4.89 -5.33
C GLU A 75 12.85 4.32 -4.90
N HIS A 76 12.41 3.22 -5.55
CA HIS A 76 11.20 2.47 -5.21
C HIS A 76 11.26 1.94 -3.76
N MET A 77 12.36 1.30 -3.38
CA MET A 77 12.60 0.83 -2.01
C MET A 77 12.54 1.99 -0.99
N ALA A 78 13.11 3.14 -1.33
CA ALA A 78 13.10 4.30 -0.44
C ALA A 78 11.69 4.88 -0.26
N GLU A 79 10.82 4.77 -1.27
CA GLU A 79 9.40 5.15 -1.16
C GLU A 79 8.66 4.19 -0.20
N HIS A 80 8.86 2.89 -0.36
CA HIS A 80 8.29 1.87 0.54
C HIS A 80 8.70 2.08 2.00
N GLU A 81 9.98 2.33 2.26
CA GLU A 81 10.48 2.61 3.60
C GLU A 81 9.85 3.86 4.21
N ARG A 82 9.69 4.94 3.40
CA ARG A 82 9.00 6.16 3.82
C ARG A 82 7.55 5.88 4.19
N PHE A 83 6.85 5.07 3.40
CA PHE A 83 5.46 4.71 3.68
C PHE A 83 5.33 3.94 5.00
N LEU A 84 6.16 2.91 5.20
CA LEU A 84 6.14 2.12 6.44
C LEU A 84 6.47 2.96 7.68
N SER A 85 7.41 3.91 7.55
CA SER A 85 7.75 4.85 8.63
C SER A 85 6.58 5.75 9.02
N VAL A 86 5.84 6.28 8.04
CA VAL A 86 4.62 7.07 8.29
C VAL A 86 3.57 6.22 9.01
N LEU A 87 3.36 4.97 8.59
CA LEU A 87 2.42 4.06 9.25
C LEU A 87 2.82 3.78 10.71
N GLU A 88 4.10 3.54 10.97
CA GLU A 88 4.63 3.32 12.32
C GLU A 88 4.45 4.56 13.22
N HIS A 89 4.75 5.75 12.68
CA HIS A 89 4.57 7.00 13.41
C HIS A 89 3.11 7.19 13.82
N ILE A 90 2.18 6.96 12.89
CA ILE A 90 0.75 7.13 13.17
C ILE A 90 0.24 6.07 14.15
N ARG A 91 0.70 4.82 14.05
CA ARG A 91 0.43 3.76 15.03
C ARG A 91 0.87 4.18 16.43
N THR A 92 2.02 4.84 16.54
CA THR A 92 2.54 5.37 17.81
C THR A 92 1.63 6.44 18.39
N LEU A 93 1.21 7.43 17.58
CA LEU A 93 0.29 8.49 18.02
C LEU A 93 -1.08 7.93 18.43
N PHE A 94 -1.59 6.96 17.67
CA PHE A 94 -2.84 6.27 17.98
C PHE A 94 -2.76 5.55 19.33
N ASN A 95 -1.67 4.81 19.60
CA ASN A 95 -1.45 4.14 20.88
C ASN A 95 -1.30 5.11 22.07
N GLN A 96 -0.97 6.38 21.81
CA GLN A 96 -0.95 7.45 22.83
C GLN A 96 -2.34 8.06 23.08
N GLY A 97 -3.39 7.56 22.42
CA GLY A 97 -4.76 8.04 22.55
C GLY A 97 -5.07 9.29 21.72
N GLN A 98 -4.21 9.64 20.76
CA GLN A 98 -4.49 10.75 19.85
C GLN A 98 -5.49 10.34 18.76
N ASP A 99 -6.45 11.22 18.45
CA ASP A 99 -7.36 11.00 17.33
C ASP A 99 -6.69 11.34 15.99
N VAL A 100 -5.90 10.39 15.50
CA VAL A 100 -5.17 10.48 14.22
C VAL A 100 -5.81 9.64 13.11
N ALA A 101 -6.96 9.01 13.37
CA ALA A 101 -7.57 8.04 12.46
C ALA A 101 -7.91 8.64 11.09
N SER A 102 -8.49 9.84 11.07
CA SER A 102 -8.86 10.53 9.81
C SER A 102 -7.64 10.91 8.98
N VAL A 103 -6.60 11.42 9.65
CA VAL A 103 -5.33 11.81 9.02
C VAL A 103 -4.61 10.57 8.50
N LEU A 104 -4.61 9.48 9.26
CA LEU A 104 -4.09 8.19 8.83
C LEU A 104 -4.73 7.74 7.52
N MET A 105 -6.06 7.65 7.51
CA MET A 105 -6.80 7.13 6.36
C MET A 105 -6.56 7.96 5.11
N LEU A 106 -6.51 9.29 5.24
CA LEU A 106 -6.20 10.18 4.12
C LEU A 106 -4.78 9.92 3.58
N ASN A 107 -3.77 9.85 4.46
CA ASN A 107 -2.39 9.61 4.04
C ASN A 107 -2.23 8.23 3.38
N LEU A 108 -2.81 7.17 3.96
CA LEU A 108 -2.76 5.81 3.42
C LEU A 108 -3.34 5.74 2.01
N VAL A 109 -4.52 6.33 1.79
CA VAL A 109 -5.19 6.26 0.49
C VAL A 109 -4.51 7.13 -0.55
N CYS A 110 -4.14 8.36 -0.20
CA CYS A 110 -3.43 9.23 -1.13
C CYS A 110 -2.11 8.59 -1.56
N HIS A 111 -1.34 8.06 -0.61
CA HIS A 111 -0.07 7.42 -0.92
C HIS A 111 -0.25 6.15 -1.75
N LEU A 112 -1.15 5.24 -1.34
CA LEU A 112 -1.40 4.02 -2.11
C LEU A 112 -1.85 4.34 -3.54
N VAL A 113 -2.85 5.20 -3.74
CA VAL A 113 -3.35 5.51 -5.08
C VAL A 113 -2.28 6.18 -5.94
N SER A 114 -1.45 7.04 -5.34
CA SER A 114 -0.32 7.65 -6.04
C SER A 114 0.74 6.63 -6.43
N HIS A 115 1.01 5.66 -5.56
CA HIS A 115 1.99 4.61 -5.78
C HIS A 115 1.56 3.66 -6.91
N LEU A 116 0.33 3.13 -6.83
CA LEU A 116 -0.24 2.20 -7.82
C LEU A 116 -0.29 2.80 -9.23
N ARG A 117 -0.65 4.09 -9.35
CA ARG A 117 -0.81 4.78 -10.63
C ARG A 117 0.45 5.50 -11.11
N GLY A 118 1.45 5.63 -10.24
CA GLY A 118 2.69 6.35 -10.50
C GLY A 118 3.84 5.37 -10.53
N THR A 119 4.51 5.22 -9.39
CA THR A 119 5.77 4.47 -9.30
C THR A 119 5.62 3.02 -9.74
N ASP A 120 4.62 2.28 -9.27
CA ASP A 120 4.41 0.89 -9.71
C ASP A 120 4.10 0.79 -11.21
N TRP A 121 3.35 1.74 -11.74
CA TRP A 121 3.06 1.80 -13.17
C TRP A 121 4.32 2.04 -14.00
N ASP A 122 5.16 2.98 -13.57
CA ASP A 122 6.41 3.30 -14.27
C ASP A 122 7.39 2.12 -14.25
N GLU A 123 7.44 1.39 -13.13
CA GLU A 123 8.32 0.25 -12.92
C GLU A 123 7.85 -1.04 -13.64
N PHE A 124 6.57 -1.39 -13.51
CA PHE A 124 6.01 -2.65 -14.01
C PHE A 124 5.24 -2.46 -15.33
N GLY A 125 4.45 -1.39 -15.45
CA GLY A 125 3.62 -1.07 -16.62
C GLY A 125 4.43 -0.69 -17.87
N GLY A 126 5.69 -0.28 -17.71
CA GLY A 126 6.61 -0.01 -18.82
C GLY A 126 7.10 -1.26 -19.58
N ALA A 127 6.92 -2.48 -19.04
CA ALA A 127 7.45 -3.71 -19.64
C ALA A 127 6.47 -4.45 -20.56
N ALA A 128 5.15 -4.35 -20.33
CA ALA A 128 4.15 -4.89 -21.25
C ALA A 128 4.20 -4.18 -22.62
N HIS A 129 4.58 -2.89 -22.64
CA HIS A 129 4.74 -2.11 -23.87
C HIS A 129 5.99 -2.44 -24.70
N ARG A 130 6.98 -3.20 -24.17
CA ARG A 130 8.21 -3.56 -24.91
C ARG A 130 8.23 -5.00 -25.46
N ARG A 131 7.21 -5.82 -25.19
CA ARG A 131 7.09 -7.16 -25.81
C ARG A 131 6.19 -7.18 -27.06
N ALA A 132 5.66 -6.03 -27.46
CA ALA A 132 4.83 -5.86 -28.67
C ALA A 132 5.42 -4.86 -29.68
N ALA A 133 6.70 -4.51 -29.57
CA ALA A 133 7.43 -3.67 -30.53
C ALA A 133 8.72 -4.35 -30.99
#